data_AF-A0A953UUP2-F1
#
_entry.id   AF-A0A953UUP2-F1
#
_cell.length_a   1.000
_cell.length_b   1.000
_cell.length_c   1.000
_cell.angle_alpha   90.00
_cell.angle_beta   90.00
_cell.angle_gamma   90.00
#
_symmetry.space_group_name_H-M   'P 1'
#
loop_
_entity.id
_entity.type
_entity.pdbx_description
1 polymer ?
#
loop_
_entity_poly.entity_id
_entity_poly.type
_entity_poly.pdbx_seq_one_letter_code
_entity_poly.pdbx_strand_id
1 'polypeptide(L)'
;MAEIAGKVQRLLSELNQRSAKELKLARWSHWLNICAMLLTLITTGAAVAYGIFPNHSSQVTAGLALVPGGISLLATSLKLETRCNWHYRRYYALSALIRTIEIELPETPTQDQIVAVSTSLGKLDVDLESVWEKDLSLDWKKFQKND
;
A
#
# COMPACT_ATOMS: atom_id res chain seq x y z
N MET A 1 25.42 23.94 18.14
CA MET A 1 26.12 22.96 17.27
C MET A 1 25.72 21.53 17.63
N ALA A 2 26.01 21.03 18.84
CA ALA A 2 25.64 19.66 19.25
C ALA A 2 24.12 19.36 19.21
N GLU A 3 23.28 20.34 19.58
CA GLU A 3 21.81 20.19 19.56
C GLU A 3 21.24 20.03 18.14
N ILE A 4 21.84 20.71 17.17
CA ILE A 4 21.41 20.70 15.77
C ILE A 4 21.74 19.34 15.13
N ALA A 5 22.96 18.84 15.34
CA ALA A 5 23.38 17.51 14.90
C ALA A 5 22.49 16.41 15.50
N GLY A 6 22.13 16.52 16.78
CA GLY A 6 21.20 15.58 17.43
C GLY A 6 19.79 15.59 16.81
N LYS A 7 19.27 16.75 16.43
CA LYS A 7 17.96 16.87 15.74
C LYS A 7 18.00 16.19 14.36
N VAL A 8 19.08 16.38 13.60
CA VAL A 8 19.24 15.76 12.28
C VAL A 8 19.33 14.24 12.39
N GLN A 9 20.13 13.71 13.32
CA GLN A 9 20.24 12.26 13.53
C GLN A 9 18.91 11.62 13.94
N ARG A 10 18.13 12.29 14.80
CA ARG A 10 16.79 11.84 15.18
C ARG A 10 15.83 11.83 14.00
N LEU A 11 15.88 12.86 13.16
CA LEU A 11 15.03 12.95 11.97
C LEU A 11 15.41 11.87 10.95
N LEU A 12 16.71 11.61 10.74
CA LEU A 12 17.19 10.52 9.90
C LEU A 12 16.77 9.14 10.41
N SER A 13 16.86 8.87 11.70
CA SER A 13 16.47 7.57 12.25
C SER A 13 14.96 7.34 12.13
N GLU A 14 14.16 8.39 12.35
CA GLU A 14 12.71 8.35 12.15
C GLU A 14 12.34 8.11 10.68
N LEU A 15 12.96 8.84 9.74
CA LEU A 15 12.73 8.65 8.30
C LEU A 15 13.12 7.25 7.84
N ASN A 16 14.25 6.73 8.29
CA ASN A 16 14.68 5.36 7.98
C ASN A 16 13.70 4.31 8.52
N GLN A 17 13.23 4.47 9.75
CA GLN A 17 12.25 3.56 10.35
C GLN A 17 10.91 3.60 9.59
N ARG A 18 10.43 4.80 9.24
CA ARG A 18 9.21 5.00 8.44
C ARG A 18 9.36 4.38 7.06
N SER A 19 10.45 4.67 6.35
CA SER A 19 10.75 4.12 5.03
C SER A 19 10.77 2.58 5.03
N ALA A 20 11.44 1.96 6.00
CA ALA A 20 11.48 0.51 6.14
C ALA A 20 10.09 -0.10 6.41
N LYS A 21 9.25 0.58 7.21
CA LYS A 21 7.87 0.14 7.47
C LYS A 21 7.02 0.19 6.20
N GLU A 22 7.10 1.29 5.44
CA GLU A 22 6.35 1.44 4.19
C GLU A 22 6.73 0.37 3.17
N LEU A 23 8.03 0.05 3.05
CA LEU A 23 8.49 -1.02 2.16
C LEU A 23 7.91 -2.39 2.54
N LYS A 24 7.82 -2.69 3.86
CA LYS A 24 7.18 -3.93 4.32
C LYS A 24 5.70 -3.95 3.94
N LEU A 25 4.98 -2.85 4.14
CA LEU A 25 3.55 -2.76 3.79
C LEU A 25 3.32 -2.89 2.28
N ALA A 26 4.18 -2.31 1.45
CA ALA A 26 4.15 -2.48 0.01
C ALA A 26 4.30 -3.96 -0.38
N ARG A 27 5.28 -4.66 0.20
CA ARG A 27 5.49 -6.10 -0.07
C ARG A 27 4.32 -6.96 0.41
N TRP A 28 3.78 -6.67 1.59
CA TRP A 28 2.62 -7.39 2.13
C TRP A 28 1.39 -7.23 1.23
N SER A 29 1.08 -6.01 0.82
CA SER A 29 -0.06 -5.75 -0.09
C SER A 29 0.12 -6.42 -1.45
N HIS A 30 1.35 -6.41 -1.99
CA HIS A 30 1.68 -7.13 -3.23
C HIS A 30 1.47 -8.65 -3.09
N TRP A 31 1.98 -9.26 -2.02
CA TRP A 31 1.80 -10.69 -1.75
C TRP A 31 0.33 -11.06 -1.57
N LEU A 32 -0.44 -10.24 -0.86
CA LEU A 32 -1.89 -10.46 -0.73
C LEU A 32 -2.59 -10.43 -2.09
N ASN A 33 -2.20 -9.52 -2.99
CA ASN A 33 -2.75 -9.48 -4.34
C ASN A 33 -2.42 -10.75 -5.14
N ILE A 34 -1.16 -11.21 -5.10
CA ILE A 34 -0.74 -12.46 -5.75
C ILE A 34 -1.52 -13.65 -5.19
N CYS A 35 -1.65 -13.75 -3.87
CA CYS A 35 -2.40 -14.83 -3.23
C CYS A 35 -3.88 -14.82 -3.66
N ALA A 36 -4.51 -13.64 -3.75
CA ALA A 36 -5.88 -13.52 -4.22
C ALA A 36 -6.03 -13.99 -5.68
N MET A 37 -5.09 -13.60 -6.55
CA MET A 37 -5.07 -14.05 -7.95
C MET A 37 -4.90 -15.57 -8.06
N LEU A 38 -3.95 -16.16 -7.32
CA LEU A 38 -3.71 -17.61 -7.31
C LEU A 38 -4.93 -18.37 -6.79
N LEU A 39 -5.56 -17.89 -5.72
CA LEU A 39 -6.75 -18.53 -5.17
C LEU A 39 -7.92 -18.46 -6.15
N THR A 40 -8.07 -17.34 -6.88
CA THR A 40 -9.04 -17.21 -7.98
C THR A 40 -8.78 -18.23 -9.10
N LEU A 41 -7.51 -18.43 -9.46
CA LEU A 41 -7.13 -19.37 -10.52
C LEU A 41 -7.36 -20.83 -10.09
N ILE A 42 -6.98 -21.20 -8.86
CA ILE A 42 -7.20 -22.54 -8.30
C ILE A 42 -8.69 -22.84 -8.18
N THR A 43 -9.49 -21.89 -7.68
CA THR A 43 -10.94 -22.08 -7.52
C THR A 43 -11.65 -22.21 -8.86
N THR A 44 -11.25 -21.42 -9.86
CA THR A 44 -11.76 -21.56 -11.23
C THR A 44 -11.40 -22.92 -11.83
N GLY A 45 -10.14 -23.34 -11.71
CA GLY A 45 -9.68 -24.65 -12.20
C GLY A 45 -10.38 -25.82 -11.51
N ALA A 46 -10.56 -25.74 -10.18
CA ALA A 46 -11.30 -26.73 -9.41
C ALA A 46 -12.77 -26.79 -9.84
N ALA A 47 -13.45 -25.65 -10.01
CA ALA A 47 -14.84 -25.61 -10.45
C ALA A 47 -15.04 -26.28 -11.82
N VAL A 48 -14.12 -26.05 -12.77
CA VAL A 48 -14.14 -26.70 -14.08
C VAL A 48 -13.93 -28.20 -13.95
N ALA A 49 -12.91 -28.64 -13.19
CA ALA A 49 -12.64 -30.06 -12.98
C ALA A 49 -13.82 -30.78 -12.31
N TYR A 50 -14.44 -30.16 -11.31
CA TYR A 50 -15.63 -30.69 -10.63
C TYR A 50 -16.87 -30.73 -11.54
N GLY A 51 -17.03 -29.76 -12.46
CA GLY A 51 -18.17 -29.70 -13.36
C GLY A 51 -18.21 -30.80 -14.43
N ILE A 52 -17.10 -31.47 -14.71
CA ILE A 52 -16.99 -32.53 -15.73
C ILE A 52 -17.55 -33.87 -15.24
N PHE A 53 -17.62 -34.09 -13.92
CA PHE A 53 -18.08 -35.35 -13.35
C PHE A 53 -19.62 -35.39 -13.19
N PRO A 54 -20.31 -36.39 -13.75
CA PRO A 54 -21.78 -36.39 -13.89
C PRO A 54 -22.58 -36.65 -12.60
N ASN A 55 -21.93 -36.97 -11.47
CA ASN A 55 -22.58 -37.44 -10.23
C ASN A 55 -22.51 -36.44 -9.06
N HIS A 56 -22.41 -35.14 -9.32
CA HIS A 56 -22.25 -34.14 -8.26
C HIS A 56 -23.48 -33.25 -8.07
N SER A 57 -23.68 -32.83 -6.82
CA SER A 57 -24.76 -31.92 -6.44
C SER A 57 -24.55 -30.56 -7.13
N SER A 58 -25.53 -30.15 -7.93
CA SER A 58 -25.53 -28.86 -8.65
C SER A 58 -25.34 -27.66 -7.73
N GLN A 59 -25.69 -27.77 -6.44
CA GLN A 59 -25.50 -26.74 -5.43
C GLN A 59 -24.01 -26.49 -5.12
N VAL A 60 -23.19 -27.54 -5.11
CA VAL A 60 -21.74 -27.43 -4.83
C VAL A 60 -21.03 -26.77 -6.01
N THR A 61 -21.37 -27.18 -7.24
CA THR A 61 -20.83 -26.57 -8.47
C THR A 61 -21.23 -25.10 -8.59
N ALA A 62 -22.49 -24.76 -8.28
CA ALA A 62 -22.96 -23.37 -8.27
C ALA A 62 -22.24 -22.54 -7.19
N GLY A 63 -22.04 -23.08 -5.99
CA GLY A 63 -21.30 -22.41 -4.92
C GLY A 63 -19.84 -22.13 -5.29
N LEU A 64 -19.15 -23.12 -5.87
CA LEU A 64 -17.76 -22.97 -6.32
C LEU A 64 -17.61 -21.93 -7.45
N ALA A 65 -18.60 -21.82 -8.34
CA ALA A 65 -18.60 -20.83 -9.42
C ALA A 65 -18.71 -19.38 -8.91
N LEU A 66 -19.27 -19.15 -7.72
CA LEU A 66 -19.39 -17.81 -7.11
C LEU A 66 -18.11 -17.36 -6.42
N VAL A 67 -17.24 -18.29 -6.02
CA VAL A 67 -16.01 -17.97 -5.27
C VAL A 67 -15.05 -17.06 -6.05
N PRO A 68 -14.73 -17.31 -7.34
CA PRO A 68 -13.91 -16.41 -8.15
C PRO A 68 -14.48 -14.98 -8.23
N GLY A 69 -15.80 -14.86 -8.40
CA GLY A 69 -16.49 -13.56 -8.44
C GLY A 69 -16.41 -12.81 -7.11
N GLY A 70 -16.63 -13.50 -5.99
CA GLY A 70 -16.51 -12.93 -4.64
C GLY A 70 -15.09 -12.47 -4.33
N ILE A 71 -14.07 -13.25 -4.68
CA ILE A 71 -12.67 -12.87 -4.48
C ILE A 71 -12.29 -11.69 -5.37
N SER A 72 -12.75 -11.66 -6.61
CA SER A 72 -12.50 -10.53 -7.52
C SER A 72 -13.11 -9.23 -6.98
N LEU A 73 -14.33 -9.29 -6.46
CA LEU A 73 -14.99 -8.15 -5.80
C LEU A 73 -14.26 -7.71 -4.54
N LEU A 74 -13.77 -8.64 -3.71
CA LEU A 74 -12.97 -8.29 -2.52
C LEU A 74 -11.62 -7.69 -2.91
N ALA A 75 -10.92 -8.24 -3.89
CA ALA A 75 -9.62 -7.73 -4.34
C ALA A 75 -9.73 -6.31 -4.94
N THR A 76 -10.76 -6.06 -5.74
CA THR A 76 -11.05 -4.73 -6.31
C THR A 76 -11.55 -3.74 -5.26
N SER A 77 -12.35 -4.18 -4.29
CA SER A 77 -12.81 -3.33 -3.18
C SER A 77 -11.65 -2.91 -2.26
N LEU A 78 -10.71 -3.82 -2.01
CA LEU A 78 -9.53 -3.54 -1.19
C LEU A 78 -8.45 -2.72 -1.92
N LYS A 79 -8.55 -2.56 -3.25
CA LYS A 79 -7.62 -1.81 -4.11
C LYS A 79 -6.14 -2.13 -3.79
N LEU A 80 -5.83 -3.41 -3.58
CA LEU A 80 -4.54 -3.87 -3.05
C LEU A 80 -3.35 -3.41 -3.90
N GLU A 81 -3.50 -3.41 -5.22
CA GLU A 81 -2.49 -2.90 -6.16
C GLU A 81 -2.25 -1.40 -6.01
N THR A 82 -3.32 -0.60 -5.95
CA THR A 82 -3.23 0.85 -5.77
C THR A 82 -2.60 1.20 -4.41
N ARG A 83 -2.96 0.46 -3.35
CA ARG A 83 -2.34 0.60 -2.02
C ARG A 83 -0.85 0.25 -2.03
N CYS A 84 -0.48 -0.84 -2.71
CA CYS A 84 0.92 -1.22 -2.92
C CYS A 84 1.72 -0.10 -3.61
N ASN A 85 1.19 0.42 -4.72
CA ASN A 85 1.80 1.53 -5.46
C ASN A 85 1.94 2.79 -4.59
N TRP A 86 0.96 3.09 -3.74
CA TRP A 86 1.04 4.20 -2.80
C TRP A 86 2.15 4.02 -1.77
N HIS A 87 2.27 2.85 -1.16
CA HIS A 87 3.36 2.54 -0.21
C HIS A 87 4.73 2.65 -0.87
N TYR A 88 4.88 2.19 -2.13
CA TYR A 88 6.12 2.36 -2.88
C TYR A 88 6.43 3.83 -3.18
N ARG A 89 5.45 4.62 -3.61
CA ARG A 89 5.62 6.07 -3.84
C ARG A 89 6.07 6.77 -2.56
N ARG A 90 5.43 6.46 -1.43
CA ARG A 90 5.83 6.99 -0.12
C ARG A 90 7.25 6.59 0.25
N TYR A 91 7.60 5.32 0.07
CA TYR A 91 8.96 4.81 0.30
C TYR A 91 10.00 5.59 -0.52
N TYR A 92 9.82 5.72 -1.83
CA TYR A 92 10.77 6.43 -2.69
C TYR A 92 10.92 7.90 -2.33
N ALA A 93 9.82 8.56 -1.96
CA ALA A 93 9.86 9.96 -1.58
C ALA A 93 10.56 10.18 -0.22
N LEU A 94 10.34 9.29 0.75
CA LEU A 94 11.09 9.29 2.00
C LEU A 94 12.58 9.01 1.76
N SER A 95 12.92 8.06 0.89
CA SER A 95 14.31 7.78 0.51
C SER A 95 14.98 8.95 -0.20
N ALA A 96 14.23 9.72 -1.02
CA ALA A 96 14.74 10.95 -1.62
C ALA A 96 15.08 12.00 -0.55
N LEU A 97 14.22 12.19 0.46
CA LEU A 97 14.49 13.10 1.58
C LEU A 97 15.70 12.66 2.41
N ILE A 98 15.81 11.36 2.70
CA ILE A 98 17.00 10.80 3.39
C ILE A 98 18.26 11.10 2.59
N ARG A 99 18.24 10.88 1.28
CA ARG A 99 19.37 11.19 0.40
C ARG A 99 19.74 12.68 0.42
N THR A 100 18.76 13.58 0.39
CA THR A 100 19.01 15.01 0.52
C THR A 100 19.70 15.32 1.85
N ILE A 101 19.28 14.69 2.96
CA ILE A 101 19.90 14.91 4.26
C ILE A 101 21.32 14.34 4.35
N GLU A 102 21.55 13.14 3.82
CA GLU A 102 22.85 12.47 3.94
C GLU A 102 23.90 13.00 2.95
N ILE A 103 23.48 13.47 1.77
CA ILE A 103 24.37 13.81 0.66
C ILE A 103 24.37 15.31 0.34
N GLU A 104 23.21 15.97 0.35
CA GLU A 104 23.07 17.35 -0.16
C GLU A 104 23.19 18.40 0.94
N LEU A 105 22.90 18.06 2.20
CA LEU A 105 23.12 18.96 3.32
C LEU A 105 24.61 19.07 3.68
N PRO A 106 25.09 20.29 3.99
CA PRO A 106 26.47 20.49 4.44
C PRO A 106 26.68 19.83 5.81
N GLU A 107 27.93 19.49 6.14
CA GLU A 107 28.31 18.86 7.43
C GLU A 107 27.83 19.65 8.66
N THR A 108 27.72 20.97 8.53
CA THR A 108 27.15 21.87 9.54
C THR A 108 25.87 22.52 9.02
N PRO A 109 24.72 21.82 9.09
CA PRO A 109 23.47 22.33 8.55
C PRO A 109 22.96 23.50 9.37
N THR A 110 22.42 24.50 8.69
CA THR A 110 21.76 25.64 9.36
C THR A 110 20.37 25.25 9.84
N GLN A 111 19.84 25.99 10.81
CA GLN A 111 18.49 25.75 11.33
C GLN A 111 17.43 25.88 10.21
N ASP A 112 17.60 26.83 9.30
CA ASP A 112 16.67 27.05 8.17
C ASP A 112 16.64 25.85 7.21
N GLN A 113 17.78 25.21 6.96
CA GLN A 113 17.86 24.01 6.11
C GLN A 113 17.11 22.82 6.74
N ILE A 114 17.21 22.65 8.06
CA ILE A 114 16.50 21.60 8.79
C ILE A 114 14.99 21.87 8.77
N VAL A 115 14.58 23.12 8.94
CA VAL A 115 13.17 23.53 8.84
C VAL A 115 12.64 23.30 7.41
N ALA A 116 13.46 23.57 6.39
CA ALA A 116 13.07 23.31 5.00
C ALA A 116 12.82 21.81 4.74
N VAL A 117 13.70 20.93 5.23
CA VAL A 117 13.51 19.47 5.15
C VAL A 117 12.26 19.03 5.90
N SER A 118 12.06 19.51 7.12
CA SER A 118 10.85 19.22 7.90
C SER A 118 9.58 19.69 7.20
N THR A 119 9.63 20.86 6.55
CA THR A 119 8.51 21.39 5.76
C THR A 119 8.24 20.53 4.52
N SER A 120 9.29 20.06 3.82
CA SER A 120 9.11 19.15 2.69
C SER A 120 8.51 17.81 3.10
N LEU A 121 8.87 17.29 4.27
CA LEU A 121 8.26 16.08 4.83
C LEU A 121 6.77 16.32 5.14
N GLY A 122 6.43 17.45 5.75
CA GLY A 122 5.03 17.81 6.05
C GLY A 122 4.18 17.94 4.78
N LYS A 123 4.71 18.56 3.72
CA LYS A 123 4.04 18.64 2.41
C LYS A 123 3.83 17.25 1.81
N LEU A 124 4.87 16.41 1.84
CA LEU A 124 4.79 15.03 1.37
C LEU A 124 3.67 14.25 2.07
N ASP A 125 3.59 14.36 3.39
CA ASP A 125 2.57 13.66 4.17
C ASP A 125 1.16 14.14 3.78
N VAL A 126 0.95 15.45 3.62
CA VAL A 126 -0.35 16.01 3.18
C VAL A 126 -0.73 15.54 1.77
N ASP A 127 0.20 15.60 0.83
CA ASP A 127 -0.05 15.21 -0.56
C ASP A 127 -0.40 13.72 -0.68
N LEU A 128 0.34 12.86 0.02
CA LEU A 128 0.10 11.43 0.01
C LEU A 128 -1.15 11.03 0.79
N GLU A 129 -1.47 11.72 1.88
CA GLU A 129 -2.72 11.52 2.61
C GLU A 129 -3.93 11.90 1.76
N SER A 130 -3.84 12.99 0.98
CA SER A 130 -4.90 13.37 0.04
C SER A 130 -5.16 12.29 -1.01
N VAL A 131 -4.09 11.68 -1.55
CA VAL A 131 -4.21 10.55 -2.48
C VAL A 131 -4.83 9.34 -1.78
N TRP A 132 -4.46 9.08 -0.53
CA TRP A 132 -5.03 7.98 0.25
C TRP A 132 -6.54 8.15 0.44
N GLU A 133 -6.97 9.31 0.92
CA GLU A 133 -8.37 9.62 1.16
C GLU A 133 -9.19 9.61 -0.12
N LYS A 134 -8.63 10.08 -1.24
CA LYS A 134 -9.34 10.15 -2.52
C LYS A 134 -9.43 8.80 -3.22
N ASP A 135 -8.31 8.08 -3.30
CA ASP A 135 -8.18 6.93 -4.20
C ASP A 135 -8.22 5.59 -3.46
N LEU A 136 -7.92 5.55 -2.16
CA LEU A 136 -7.70 4.31 -1.39
C LEU A 136 -8.68 4.10 -0.23
N SER A 137 -9.38 5.15 0.18
CA SER A 137 -10.48 5.04 1.13
C SER A 137 -11.58 4.13 0.55
N LEU A 138 -12.19 3.35 1.44
CA LEU A 138 -13.36 2.56 1.09
C LEU A 138 -14.51 3.54 0.89
N ASP A 139 -14.88 3.77 -0.37
CA ASP A 139 -16.00 4.61 -0.72
C ASP A 139 -17.32 3.87 -0.43
N TRP A 140 -17.70 3.85 0.84
CA TRP A 140 -18.93 3.22 1.33
C TRP A 140 -20.18 3.79 0.69
N LYS A 141 -20.11 4.99 0.10
CA LYS A 141 -21.23 5.62 -0.62
C LYS A 141 -21.67 4.82 -1.84
N LYS A 142 -20.77 4.02 -2.44
CA LYS A 142 -21.13 3.10 -3.53
C LYS A 142 -22.06 1.97 -3.09
N PHE A 143 -22.05 1.61 -1.82
CA PHE A 143 -22.93 0.59 -1.25
C PHE A 143 -24.21 1.18 -0.63
N GLN A 144 -24.31 2.51 -0.50
CA GLN A 144 -25.46 3.19 0.08
C GLN A 144 -26.58 3.52 -0.92
N LYS A 145 -26.46 3.12 -2.19
CA LYS A 145 -27.52 3.37 -3.19
C LYS A 145 -28.10 2.06 -3.71
N ASN A 146 -29.23 1.67 -3.13
CA ASN A 146 -30.36 0.97 -3.74
C ASN A 146 -31.46 0.82 -2.67
N ASP A 147 -32.11 1.95 -2.35
CA ASP A 147 -33.51 1.99 -1.88
C ASP A 147 -34.32 2.73 -2.94
#